data_AF-A0A523ZBS5-F1
#
_entry.id   AF-A0A523ZBS5-F1
#
_cell.length_a   1.000
_cell.length_b   1.000
_cell.length_c   1.000
_cell.angle_alpha   90.00
_cell.angle_beta   90.00
_cell.angle_gamma   90.00
#
_symmetry.space_group_name_H-M   'P 1'
#
loop_
_entity.id
_entity.type
_entity.pdbx_description
1 polymer ?
#
loop_
_entity_poly.entity_id
_entity_poly.type
_entity_poly.pdbx_seq_one_letter_code
_entity_poly.pdbx_strand_id
1 'polypeptide(L)'
;MSNLKPIIVYIIDRHPLEVSETGPFFRWLHFDNDFKRELEDLIGPYDPDKLSVLIDEKPAGSRWRTLLDHLLREQVELVVTHLAPLSPAQRQQLIGVCAQVGAQLITPSDAGRNRENGREK
;
A
#
# COMPACT_ATOMS: atom_id res chain seq x y z
N MET A 1 -14.46 -4.80 -18.76
CA MET A 1 -14.64 -4.89 -17.30
C MET A 1 -13.26 -5.03 -16.68
N SER A 2 -12.85 -4.09 -15.84
CA SER A 2 -11.55 -4.11 -15.18
C SER A 2 -11.49 -5.26 -14.19
N ASN A 3 -10.61 -6.24 -14.45
CA ASN A 3 -10.36 -7.43 -13.63
C ASN A 3 -9.50 -7.08 -12.40
N LEU A 4 -10.00 -6.16 -11.58
CA LEU A 4 -9.36 -5.73 -10.34
C LEU A 4 -9.80 -6.64 -9.21
N LYS A 5 -8.82 -7.07 -8.43
CA LYS A 5 -8.92 -8.18 -7.49
C LYS A 5 -8.99 -7.65 -6.04
N PRO A 6 -9.43 -8.45 -5.06
CA PRO A 6 -9.75 -7.95 -3.73
C PRO A 6 -8.54 -7.44 -2.92
N ILE A 7 -7.31 -7.80 -3.31
CA ILE A 7 -6.08 -7.25 -2.73
C ILE A 7 -5.48 -6.27 -3.71
N ILE A 8 -5.38 -5.00 -3.32
CA ILE A 8 -4.75 -3.95 -4.12
C ILE A 8 -3.47 -3.46 -3.44
N VAL A 9 -2.37 -3.47 -4.17
CA VAL A 9 -1.15 -2.76 -3.78
C VAL A 9 -1.02 -1.50 -4.63
N TYR A 10 -1.05 -0.34 -3.99
CA TYR A 10 -0.89 0.95 -4.66
C TYR A 10 0.52 1.51 -4.39
N ILE A 11 1.25 1.81 -5.46
CA ILE A 11 2.65 2.20 -5.45
C ILE A 11 2.81 3.53 -6.18
N ILE A 12 3.65 4.40 -5.62
CA ILE A 12 4.06 5.65 -6.25
C ILE A 12 5.53 5.51 -6.63
N ASP A 13 5.80 5.30 -7.92
CA ASP A 13 7.09 4.83 -8.45
C ASP A 13 8.23 5.84 -8.29
N ARG A 14 7.96 7.13 -8.53
CA ARG A 14 8.93 8.19 -8.22
C ARG A 14 8.62 8.77 -6.86
N HIS A 15 9.29 8.26 -5.85
CA HIS A 15 9.12 8.78 -4.52
C HIS A 15 9.98 10.07 -4.35
N PRO A 16 9.39 11.26 -4.14
CA PRO A 16 10.15 12.50 -3.97
C PRO A 16 11.01 12.52 -2.69
N LEU A 17 10.82 11.55 -1.78
CA LEU A 17 11.67 11.35 -0.59
C LEU A 17 12.64 10.17 -0.72
N GLU A 18 12.76 9.52 -1.89
CA GLU A 18 13.91 8.65 -2.17
C GLU A 18 15.14 9.54 -2.32
N VAL A 19 15.74 9.88 -1.19
CA VAL A 19 17.09 10.45 -1.14
C VAL A 19 18.04 9.28 -0.94
N SER A 20 18.99 9.11 -1.84
CA SER A 20 20.02 8.06 -1.81
C SER A 20 20.83 8.00 -0.49
N GLU A 21 20.70 9.02 0.36
CA GLU A 21 21.46 9.23 1.60
C GLU A 21 20.71 8.86 2.88
N THR A 22 19.39 8.67 2.85
CA THR A 22 18.65 8.20 4.04
C THR A 22 18.71 6.68 4.10
N GLY A 23 19.55 6.16 5.00
CA GLY A 23 19.66 4.73 5.33
C GLY A 23 18.35 4.08 5.83
N PRO A 24 18.41 2.85 6.39
CA PRO A 24 17.39 1.79 6.31
C PRO A 24 16.07 1.97 7.07
N PHE A 25 15.73 3.20 7.50
CA PHE A 25 14.58 3.48 8.37
C PHE A 25 13.21 3.38 7.67
N PHE A 26 13.18 3.32 6.33
CA PHE A 26 11.92 3.17 5.59
C PHE A 26 12.08 2.05 4.57
N ARG A 27 11.47 0.89 4.84
CA ARG A 27 11.34 -0.16 3.83
C ARG A 27 10.17 0.21 2.93
N TRP A 28 10.50 0.79 1.78
CA TRP A 28 9.59 1.01 0.68
C TRP A 28 9.22 -0.33 0.04
N LEU A 29 7.99 -0.45 -0.42
CA LEU A 29 7.53 -1.62 -1.15
C LEU A 29 7.75 -1.30 -2.62
N HIS A 30 8.89 -1.72 -3.15
CA HIS A 30 9.23 -1.54 -4.55
C HIS A 30 8.63 -2.65 -5.38
N PHE A 31 8.18 -2.33 -6.59
CA PHE A 31 7.78 -3.36 -7.55
C PHE A 31 9.01 -3.91 -8.28
N ASP A 32 9.80 -4.70 -7.57
CA ASP A 32 11.01 -5.33 -8.06
C ASP A 32 11.00 -6.86 -7.86
N ASN A 33 12.16 -7.50 -7.98
CA ASN A 33 12.29 -8.96 -7.86
C ASN A 33 11.89 -9.51 -6.47
N ASP A 34 11.92 -8.69 -5.42
CA ASP A 34 11.63 -9.10 -4.05
C ASP A 34 10.21 -8.73 -3.60
N PHE A 35 9.50 -7.90 -4.38
CA PHE A 35 8.14 -7.40 -4.11
C PHE A 35 7.19 -8.43 -3.49
N LYS A 36 7.08 -9.62 -4.10
CA LYS A 36 6.12 -10.64 -3.66
C LYS A 36 6.42 -11.17 -2.26
N ARG A 37 7.71 -11.37 -1.95
CA ARG A 37 8.18 -11.82 -0.64
C ARG A 37 7.92 -10.74 0.40
N GLU A 38 8.26 -9.50 0.08
CA GLU A 38 8.05 -8.38 1.01
C GLU A 38 6.57 -8.12 1.28
N LEU A 39 5.71 -8.28 0.26
CA LEU A 39 4.27 -8.21 0.43
C LEU A 39 3.76 -9.33 1.34
N GLU A 40 4.21 -10.57 1.12
CA GLU A 40 3.84 -11.72 1.97
C GLU A 40 4.30 -11.54 3.43
N ASP A 41 5.49 -10.96 3.65
CA ASP A 41 5.98 -10.61 5.00
C ASP A 41 5.08 -9.56 5.70
N LEU A 42 4.38 -8.72 4.94
CA LEU A 42 3.52 -7.66 5.46
C LEU A 42 2.08 -8.12 5.73
N ILE A 43 1.51 -8.94 4.84
CA ILE A 43 0.08 -9.29 4.86
C ILE A 43 -0.19 -10.77 5.10
N GLY A 44 0.87 -11.59 5.23
CA GLY A 44 0.80 -13.05 5.25
C GLY A 44 0.61 -13.65 3.85
N PRO A 45 0.50 -15.00 3.77
CA PRO A 45 0.24 -15.70 2.53
C PRO A 45 -1.02 -15.19 1.84
N TYR A 46 -0.91 -14.90 0.54
CA TYR A 46 -2.02 -14.43 -0.28
C TYR A 46 -2.09 -15.21 -1.59
N ASP A 47 -3.27 -15.24 -2.20
CA ASP A 47 -3.47 -15.79 -3.53
C ASP A 47 -3.02 -14.76 -4.59
N PRO A 48 -2.00 -15.04 -5.42
CA PRO A 48 -1.56 -14.12 -6.47
C PRO A 48 -2.67 -13.81 -7.49
N ASP A 49 -3.63 -14.72 -7.67
CA ASP A 49 -4.78 -14.50 -8.53
C ASP A 49 -5.80 -13.53 -7.92
N LYS A 50 -5.60 -13.12 -6.67
CA LYS A 50 -6.37 -12.07 -5.99
C LYS A 50 -5.63 -10.75 -5.80
N LEU A 51 -4.39 -10.65 -6.28
CA LEU A 51 -3.57 -9.44 -6.22
C LEU A 51 -3.67 -8.59 -7.50
N SER A 52 -3.94 -7.30 -7.32
CA SER A 52 -3.76 -6.25 -8.33
C SER A 52 -2.74 -5.22 -7.86
N VAL A 53 -1.79 -4.86 -8.72
CA VAL A 53 -0.80 -3.82 -8.44
C VAL A 53 -1.13 -2.59 -9.29
N LEU A 54 -1.27 -1.44 -8.64
CA LEU A 54 -1.57 -0.15 -9.25
C LEU A 54 -0.38 0.78 -9.03
N ILE A 55 0.25 1.23 -10.11
CA ILE A 55 1.47 2.06 -10.05
C ILE A 55 1.18 3.41 -10.72
N ASP A 56 1.44 4.49 -9.99
CA ASP A 56 1.46 5.85 -10.54
C ASP A 56 2.85 6.47 -10.41
N GLU A 57 3.26 7.28 -11.39
CA GLU A 57 4.53 8.02 -11.32
C GLU A 57 4.52 9.17 -10.31
N LYS A 58 3.33 9.67 -9.96
CA LYS A 58 3.14 10.79 -9.03
C LYS A 58 2.03 10.46 -8.03
N PRO A 59 2.06 11.02 -6.81
CA PRO A 59 0.98 10.84 -5.85
C PRO A 59 -0.38 11.23 -6.43
N ALA A 60 -1.35 10.34 -6.22
CA ALA A 60 -2.70 10.41 -6.76
C ALA A 60 -2.78 10.59 -8.29
N GLY A 61 -2.05 9.78 -9.04
CA GLY A 61 -2.06 9.80 -10.49
C GLY A 61 -3.32 9.15 -11.11
N SER A 62 -3.16 8.60 -12.31
CA SER A 62 -4.26 8.00 -13.06
C SER A 62 -4.85 6.76 -12.38
N ARG A 63 -4.02 5.97 -11.68
CA ARG A 63 -4.44 4.73 -11.01
C ARG A 63 -5.12 4.99 -9.68
N TRP A 64 -4.87 6.14 -9.05
CA TRP A 64 -5.59 6.57 -7.86
C TRP A 64 -7.11 6.60 -8.05
N ARG A 65 -7.59 7.14 -9.17
CA ARG A 65 -9.03 7.14 -9.45
C ARG A 65 -9.56 5.72 -9.59
N THR A 66 -8.80 4.83 -10.22
CA THR A 66 -9.15 3.41 -10.29
C THR A 66 -9.23 2.77 -8.90
N LEU A 67 -8.27 3.03 -8.01
CA LEU A 67 -8.31 2.56 -6.62
C LEU A 67 -9.60 3.01 -5.92
N LEU A 68 -9.92 4.30 -5.98
CA LEU A 68 -11.11 4.85 -5.32
C LEU A 68 -12.41 4.29 -5.92
N ASP A 69 -12.50 4.20 -7.25
CA ASP A 69 -13.70 3.67 -7.92
C ASP A 69 -13.95 2.21 -7.53
N HIS A 70 -12.91 1.41 -7.33
CA HIS A 70 -13.03 0.01 -6.90
C HIS A 70 -13.36 -0.13 -5.41
N LEU A 71 -12.76 0.70 -4.55
CA LEU A 71 -13.12 0.77 -3.14
C LEU A 71 -14.60 1.13 -2.96
N LEU A 72 -15.08 2.16 -3.67
CA LEU A 72 -16.47 2.61 -3.61
C LEU A 72 -17.48 1.60 -4.21
N ARG A 73 -17.00 0.59 -4.95
CA ARG A 73 -17.81 -0.54 -5.43
C ARG A 73 -17.81 -1.73 -4.46
N GLU A 74 -17.17 -1.60 -3.30
CA GLU A 74 -17.05 -2.65 -2.27
C GLU A 74 -16.39 -3.94 -2.80
N GLN A 75 -15.48 -3.81 -3.78
CA GLN A 75 -14.79 -4.95 -4.42
C GLN A 75 -13.41 -5.23 -3.83
N VAL A 76 -13.00 -4.46 -2.83
CA VAL A 76 -11.64 -4.43 -2.30
C VAL A 76 -11.68 -4.77 -0.82
N GLU A 77 -10.98 -5.83 -0.44
CA GLU A 77 -10.87 -6.28 0.95
C GLU A 77 -9.65 -5.65 1.62
N LEU A 78 -8.58 -5.46 0.86
CA LEU A 78 -7.28 -5.03 1.38
C LEU A 78 -6.59 -4.07 0.42
N VAL A 79 -6.12 -2.94 0.95
CA VAL A 79 -5.25 -1.98 0.28
C VAL A 79 -3.92 -1.91 1.01
N VAL A 80 -2.83 -2.14 0.30
CA VAL A 80 -1.46 -1.94 0.79
C VAL A 80 -0.85 -0.72 0.09
N THR A 81 -0.44 0.30 0.84
CA THR A 81 0.19 1.48 0.25
C THR A 81 1.03 2.25 1.23
N HIS A 82 2.07 2.90 0.72
CA HIS A 82 2.74 3.98 1.43
C HIS A 82 1.86 5.24 1.46
N LEU A 83 1.75 5.87 2.64
CA LEU A 83 1.00 7.13 2.78
C LEU A 83 1.84 8.35 2.40
N ALA A 84 3.16 8.28 2.54
CA ALA A 84 4.05 9.21 1.84
C ALA A 84 4.23 8.68 0.40
N PRO A 85 4.20 9.53 -0.63
CA PRO A 85 4.19 10.99 -0.65
C PRO A 85 2.79 11.62 -0.82
N LEU A 86 1.71 10.90 -0.52
CA LEU A 86 0.35 11.46 -0.61
C LEU A 86 0.24 12.72 0.25
N SER A 87 -0.52 13.70 -0.23
CA SER A 87 -0.86 14.90 0.54
C SER A 87 -1.76 14.54 1.74
N PRO A 88 -1.83 15.39 2.78
CA PRO A 88 -2.73 15.14 3.91
C PRO A 88 -4.19 14.89 3.49
N ALA A 89 -4.68 15.64 2.50
CA ALA A 89 -6.04 15.46 1.97
C ALA A 89 -6.21 14.08 1.30
N GLN A 90 -5.22 13.64 0.50
CA GLN A 90 -5.25 12.33 -0.16
C GLN A 90 -5.18 11.19 0.87
N ARG A 91 -4.36 11.33 1.91
CA ARG A 91 -4.28 10.35 3.00
C ARG A 91 -5.62 10.21 3.72
N GLN A 92 -6.21 11.34 4.12
CA GLN A 92 -7.50 11.35 4.80
C GLN A 92 -8.62 10.80 3.91
N GLN A 93 -8.60 11.11 2.61
CA GLN A 93 -9.53 10.52 1.65
C GLN A 93 -9.41 9.00 1.62
N LEU A 94 -8.20 8.45 1.46
CA LEU A 94 -8.01 7.00 1.40
C LEU A 94 -8.40 6.30 2.71
N ILE A 95 -7.97 6.85 3.85
CA ILE A 95 -8.33 6.33 5.18
C ILE A 95 -9.86 6.34 5.35
N GLY A 96 -10.52 7.46 5.02
CA GLY A 96 -11.96 7.61 5.14
C GLY A 96 -12.72 6.64 4.24
N VAL A 97 -12.31 6.50 2.97
CA VAL A 97 -12.95 5.58 2.03
C VAL A 97 -12.77 4.13 2.47
N CYS A 98 -11.56 3.70 2.84
CA CYS A 98 -11.32 2.33 3.34
C CYS A 98 -12.17 2.03 4.58
N ALA A 99 -12.22 2.96 5.55
CA ALA A 99 -13.03 2.80 6.75
C ALA A 99 -14.54 2.73 6.43
N GLN A 100 -15.02 3.52 5.48
CA GLN A 100 -16.43 3.54 5.07
C GLN A 100 -16.87 2.21 4.45
N VAL A 101 -16.02 1.59 3.62
CA VAL A 101 -16.36 0.36 2.87
C VAL A 101 -15.90 -0.92 3.57
N GLY A 102 -15.26 -0.80 4.74
CA GLY A 102 -14.74 -1.95 5.49
C GLY A 102 -13.47 -2.58 4.90
N ALA A 103 -12.79 -1.90 3.96
CA ALA A 103 -11.52 -2.37 3.42
C ALA A 103 -10.38 -2.12 4.43
N GLN A 104 -9.49 -3.09 4.58
CA GLN A 104 -8.31 -2.94 5.41
C GLN A 104 -7.28 -2.07 4.69
N LEU A 105 -6.69 -1.10 5.40
CA LEU A 105 -5.60 -0.28 4.89
C LEU A 105 -4.31 -0.63 5.63
N ILE A 106 -3.40 -1.32 4.97
CA ILE A 106 -2.07 -1.65 5.49
C ILE A 106 -1.06 -0.65 4.92
N THR A 107 -0.40 0.07 5.83
CA THR A 107 0.63 1.03 5.44
C THR A 107 1.98 0.45 5.83
N PRO A 108 2.85 0.06 4.88
CA PRO A 108 4.21 -0.30 5.22
C PRO A 108 4.88 0.97 5.78
N SER A 109 5.15 0.99 7.07
CA SER A 109 5.88 2.07 7.74
C SER A 109 6.63 1.45 8.90
N ASP A 110 7.95 1.59 8.85
CA ASP A 110 8.95 1.12 9.81
C ASP A 110 8.59 -0.23 10.47
N ALA A 111 8.82 -1.33 9.74
CA ALA A 111 8.69 -2.69 10.27
C ALA A 111 9.57 -2.96 11.52
N GLY A 112 10.28 -1.95 12.04
CA GLY A 112 10.97 -1.93 13.32
C GLY A 112 10.15 -1.37 14.51
N ARG A 113 9.20 -0.44 14.35
CA ARG A 113 8.62 0.27 15.52
C ARG A 113 7.63 -0.51 16.38
N ASN A 114 7.02 -1.57 15.84
CA ASN A 114 6.06 -2.40 16.59
C ASN A 114 6.56 -3.82 16.88
N ARG A 115 7.83 -4.15 16.59
CA ARG A 115 8.40 -5.47 16.93
C ARG A 115 9.08 -5.53 18.32
N GLU A 116 9.29 -4.40 19.01
CA GLU A 116 10.02 -4.38 20.29
C GLU A 116 9.18 -4.55 21.56
N ASN A 117 7.85 -4.73 21.50
CA ASN A 117 7.04 -4.99 22.71
C ASN A 117 6.59 -6.46 22.88
N GLY A 118 7.22 -7.41 22.19
CA GLY A 118 6.74 -8.80 22.13
C GLY A 118 7.75 -9.90 22.45
N ARG A 119 8.92 -9.59 23.03
CA ARG A 119 9.84 -10.62 23.54
C ARG A 119 10.37 -10.23 24.91
N GLU A 120 9.54 -10.53 25.91
CA GLU A 120 10.04 -10.92 27.23
C GLU A 120 11.07 -12.04 27.05
N LYS A 121 12.28 -11.80 27.55
CA LYS A 121 13.12 -12.80 28.21
C LYS A 121 13.85 -12.12 29.36
#